data_AF-A0AAD2Y4B7-F1
#
_entry.id   AF-A0AAD2Y4B7-F1
#
_cell.length_a   1.000
_cell.length_b   1.000
_cell.length_c   1.000
_cell.angle_alpha   90.00
_cell.angle_beta   90.00
_cell.angle_gamma   90.00
#
_symmetry.space_group_name_H-M   'P 1'
#
loop_
_entity.id
_entity.type
_entity.pdbx_description
1 polymer ?
#
loop_
_entity_poly.entity_id
_entity_poly.type
_entity_poly.pdbx_seq_one_letter_code
_entity_poly.pdbx_strand_id
1 'polypeptide(L)' 'MAFDADDTFLCFDNTYDVKYFEKIYRMLQDKDIKVVVISGNQYAQLASFFPKDQFHKR' A
#
# COMPACT_ATOMS: atom_id res chain seq x y z
N MET A 1 0.34 1.70 -10.96
CA MET A 1 1.06 2.71 -10.14
C MET A 1 2.00 1.96 -9.21
N ALA A 2 3.23 2.43 -9.08
CA ALA A 2 4.18 1.89 -8.12
C ALA A 2 4.74 3.01 -7.23
N PHE A 3 4.99 2.73 -5.96
CA PHE A 3 5.54 3.70 -5.01
C PHE A 3 6.43 3.00 -3.97
N ASP A 4 7.39 3.75 -3.45
CA ASP A 4 8.23 3.34 -2.33
C ASP A 4 7.46 3.43 -1.00
N ALA A 5 7.66 2.47 -0.09
CA ALA A 5 6.91 2.40 1.16
C ALA A 5 7.58 3.21 2.27
N ASP A 6 8.77 2.78 2.66
CA ASP A 6 9.50 3.26 3.82
C ASP A 6 9.99 4.69 3.55
N ASP A 7 9.86 5.58 4.55
CA ASP A 7 10.25 6.99 4.44
C ASP A 7 9.61 7.78 3.27
N THR A 8 8.62 7.21 2.57
CA THR A 8 7.90 7.83 1.45
C THR A 8 6.38 7.77 1.62
N PHE A 9 5.80 6.56 1.62
CA PHE A 9 4.36 6.36 1.79
C PHE A 9 3.97 6.31 3.27
N LEU A 10 4.81 5.66 4.08
CA LEU A 10 4.63 5.58 5.52
C LEU A 10 5.20 6.84 6.18
N CYS A 11 4.52 7.31 7.21
CA CYS A 11 5.02 8.32 8.14
C CYS A 11 6.15 7.73 9.00
N PHE A 12 6.89 8.59 9.71
CA PHE A 12 8.03 8.18 10.55
C PHE A 12 7.67 7.15 11.64
N ASP A 13 6.40 7.07 12.04
CA ASP A 13 5.87 6.12 13.01
C ASP A 13 5.28 4.86 12.35
N ASN A 14 5.57 4.63 11.06
CA ASN A 14 5.05 3.54 10.23
C ASN A 14 3.53 3.54 10.07
N THR A 15 2.89 4.71 10.19
CA THR A 15 1.45 4.88 9.93
C THR A 15 1.18 5.59 8.60
N TYR A 16 -0.07 5.55 8.16
CA TYR A 16 -0.56 6.35 7.05
C TYR A 16 -2.08 6.57 7.23
N ASP A 17 -2.67 7.52 6.50
CA ASP A 17 -4.12 7.70 6.51
C ASP A 17 -4.80 6.58 5.71
N VAL A 18 -5.23 5.55 6.44
CA VAL A 18 -5.89 4.36 5.88
C VAL A 18 -7.17 4.75 5.12
N LYS A 19 -7.99 5.64 5.67
CA LYS A 19 -9.29 6.02 5.06
C LYS A 19 -9.08 6.79 3.76
N TYR A 20 -8.12 7.70 3.75
CA TYR A 20 -7.78 8.45 2.54
C TYR A 20 -7.17 7.54 1.47
N PHE A 21 -6.24 6.66 1.85
CA PHE A 21 -5.66 5.69 0.94
C PHE A 21 -6.72 4.76 0.34
N GLU A 22 -7.63 4.21 1.14
CA GLU A 22 -8.72 3.34 0.66
C GLU A 22 -9.59 4.03 -0.40
N LYS A 23 -9.92 5.31 -0.21
CA LYS A 23 -10.66 6.09 -1.20
C LYS A 23 -9.92 6.14 -2.54
N ILE A 24 -8.63 6.46 -2.51
CA ILE A 24 -7.80 6.53 -3.73
C ILE A 24 -7.61 5.15 -4.35
N TYR A 25 -7.35 4.12 -3.52
CA TYR A 25 -7.18 2.74 -3.95
C TYR A 25 -8.40 2.23 -4.71
N ARG A 26 -9.62 2.45 -4.21
CA ARG A 26 -10.86 2.09 -4.90
C ARG A 26 -11.00 2.81 -6.25
N MET A 27 -10.69 4.10 -6.31
CA MET A 27 -10.71 4.86 -7.57
C MET A 27 -9.71 4.33 -8.60
N LEU A 28 -8.56 3.80 -8.15
CA LEU A 28 -7.57 3.16 -9.02
C LEU A 28 -8.04 1.78 -9.48
N GLN A 29 -8.66 0.99 -8.59
CA GLN A 29 -9.25 -0.31 -8.94
C GLN A 29 -10.37 -0.16 -9.97
N ASP A 30 -11.26 0.84 -9.83
CA ASP A 30 -12.33 1.13 -10.79
C ASP A 30 -11.80 1.47 -12.20
N LYS A 31 -10.52 1.86 -12.29
CA LYS A 31 -9.81 2.17 -13.54
C LYS A 31 -8.90 1.03 -14.01
N ASP A 32 -8.98 -0.15 -13.38
CA ASP A 32 -8.10 -1.30 -13.61
C ASP A 32 -6.60 -0.98 -13.46
N ILE A 33 -6.27 -0.05 -12.56
CA ILE A 33 -4.89 0.32 -12.28
C ILE A 33 -4.36 -0.53 -11.13
N LYS A 34 -3.40 -1.41 -11.45
CA LYS A 34 -2.67 -2.18 -10.43
C LYS A 34 -1.79 -1.28 -9.58
N VAL A 35 -1.89 -1.41 -8.26
CA VAL A 35 -1.05 -0.73 -7.27
C VAL A 35 0.01 -1.71 -6.78
N VAL A 36 1.28 -1.30 -6.82
CA VAL A 36 2.41 -2.11 -6.40
C VAL A 36 3.26 -1.31 -5.42
N VAL A 37 3.43 -1.86 -4.22
CA VAL A 37 4.34 -1.28 -3.23
C VAL A 37 5.74 -1.83 -3.49
N ILE A 38 6.73 -0.94 -3.49
CA ILE A 38 8.15 -1.28 -3.60
C ILE A 38 8.78 -0.94 -2.24
N SER A 39 9.53 -1.87 -1.68
CA SER A 39 10.22 -1.67 -0.40
C SER A 39 11.38 -2.66 -0.31
N GLY A 40 12.43 -2.29 0.44
CA GLY A 40 13.51 -3.19 0.81
C GLY A 40 13.14 -4.14 1.96
N ASN A 41 12.00 -3.93 2.63
CA ASN A 41 11.56 -4.74 3.77
C ASN A 41 11.12 -6.15 3.37
N GLN A 42 11.17 -7.06 4.34
CA GLN A 42 10.62 -8.39 4.16
C GLN A 42 9.10 -8.32 3.93
N TYR A 43 8.60 -9.16 3.01
CA TYR A 43 7.18 -9.21 2.67
C TYR A 43 6.26 -9.29 3.89
N ALA A 44 6.61 -10.11 4.90
CA ALA A 44 5.79 -10.27 6.10
C ALA A 44 5.66 -8.97 6.92
N GLN A 45 6.74 -8.19 7.02
CA GLN A 45 6.73 -6.88 7.67
C GLN A 45 5.91 -5.89 6.85
N LEU A 46 6.15 -5.80 5.54
CA LEU A 46 5.42 -4.89 4.66
C LEU A 46 3.92 -5.19 4.66
N ALA A 47 3.55 -6.46 4.58
CA ALA A 47 2.16 -6.92 4.65
C ALA A 47 1.52 -6.69 6.02
N SER A 48 2.28 -6.45 7.08
CA SER A 48 1.69 -6.11 8.38
C SER A 48 1.09 -4.70 8.42
N PHE A 49 1.50 -3.81 7.50
CA PHE A 49 1.00 -2.42 7.45
C PHE A 49 -0.34 -2.26 6.72
N PHE A 50 -0.70 -3.21 5.86
CA PHE A 50 -1.88 -3.10 5.00
C PHE A 50 -3.01 -4.08 5.38
N PRO A 51 -4.29 -3.71 5.20
CA PRO A 51 -5.43 -4.60 5.35
C PRO A 51 -5.35 -5.86 4.45
N LYS A 52 -5.86 -6.99 4.95
CA LYS A 52 -5.74 -8.30 4.28
C LYS A 52 -6.44 -8.41 2.93
N ASP A 53 -7.52 -7.68 2.76
CA ASP A 53 -8.33 -7.60 1.54
C ASP A 53 -7.65 -6.82 0.40
N GLN A 54 -6.56 -6.11 0.70
CA GLN A 54 -5.79 -5.34 -0.30
C GLN A 54 -4.65 -6.15 -0.92
N PHE A 55 -4.40 -7.38 -0.44
CA PHE A 55 -3.35 -8.24 -1.01
C PHE A 55 -3.86 -9.00 -2.24
N HIS A 56 -3.15 -8.81 -3.36
CA HIS A 56 -3.22 -9.73 -4.48
C HIS A 56 -1.91 -10.52 -4.55
N LYS A 57 -1.98 -11.85 -4.35
CA LYS A 57 -0.88 -12.72 -4.74
C LYS A 57 -0.78 -12.68 -6.27
N ARG A 58 0.43 -12.44 -6.76
CA ARG A 58 0.76 -12.59 -8.19
C ARG A 58 0.48 -14.00 -8.67
#